data_AF-A0A352XN48-F1
#
_entry.id   AF-A0A352XN48-F1
#
_cell.length_a   1.000
_cell.length_b   1.000
_cell.length_c   1.000
_cell.angle_alpha   90.00
_cell.angle_beta   90.00
_cell.angle_gamma   90.00
#
_symmetry.space_group_name_H-M   'P 1'
#
loop_
_entity.id
_entity.type
_entity.pdbx_description
1 polymer ?
#
loop_
_entity_poly.entity_id
_entity_poly.type
_entity_poly.pdbx_seq_one_letter_code
_entity_poly.pdbx_strand_id
1 'polypeptide(L)'
;YPAYYKVTMPNSGTIDIATRYPWLIRSNTAKASSSWEVSFSETGMPLAIFASDRRVTQPTITMVRPSDIPHRYKTRGLLSGEGKQASLSTDGKNLLNLMSGNFPSAAPADKKQ
;
A
#
# COMPACT_ATOMS: atom_id res chain seq x y z
N TYR A 1 -9.24 8.17 -13.39
CA TYR A 1 -9.27 8.89 -12.10
C TYR A 1 -7.83 9.08 -11.62
N PRO A 2 -7.41 10.26 -11.15
CA PRO A 2 -6.05 10.44 -10.63
C PRO A 2 -5.85 9.64 -9.34
N ALA A 3 -4.62 9.20 -9.08
CA ALA A 3 -4.28 8.55 -7.83
C ALA A 3 -4.38 9.55 -6.67
N TYR A 4 -5.02 9.14 -5.57
CA TYR A 4 -5.12 9.95 -4.35
C TYR A 4 -3.88 9.78 -3.46
N TYR A 5 -3.36 8.56 -3.37
CA TYR A 5 -2.15 8.29 -2.63
C TYR A 5 -1.34 7.18 -3.28
N LYS A 6 -0.05 7.13 -2.96
CA LYS A 6 0.88 6.11 -3.40
C LYS A 6 1.61 5.53 -2.21
N VAL A 7 1.80 4.23 -2.22
CA VAL A 7 2.56 3.52 -1.20
C VAL A 7 3.65 2.71 -1.86
N THR A 8 4.88 2.87 -1.38
CA THR A 8 5.99 2.00 -1.73
C THR A 8 6.12 0.89 -0.67
N MET A 9 6.15 -0.34 -1.14
CA MET A 9 6.29 -1.55 -0.32
C MET A 9 7.62 -2.23 -0.63
N PRO A 10 8.28 -2.87 0.37
CA PRO A 10 9.49 -3.63 0.14
C PRO A 10 9.24 -4.76 -0.86
N ASN A 11 10.22 -5.04 -1.71
CA ASN A 11 10.19 -6.24 -2.55
C ASN A 11 10.65 -7.46 -1.73
N SER A 12 9.72 -8.12 -1.04
CA SER A 12 9.96 -9.37 -0.32
C SER A 12 9.69 -10.62 -1.17
N GLY A 13 9.57 -10.47 -2.50
CA GLY A 13 9.21 -11.53 -3.44
C GLY A 13 8.12 -11.09 -4.42
N THR A 14 7.45 -12.05 -5.05
CA THR A 14 6.30 -11.77 -5.91
C THR A 14 5.14 -11.20 -5.12
N ILE A 15 4.69 -9.99 -5.47
CA ILE A 15 3.46 -9.42 -4.94
C ILE A 15 2.26 -10.21 -5.50
N ASP A 16 1.46 -10.81 -4.62
CA ASP A 16 0.30 -11.64 -5.01
C ASP A 16 -0.67 -10.88 -5.94
N ILE A 17 -1.00 -9.62 -5.63
CA ILE A 17 -1.89 -8.82 -6.49
C ILE A 17 -1.29 -8.56 -7.88
N ALA A 18 0.03 -8.43 -8.01
CA ALA A 18 0.70 -8.21 -9.28
C ALA A 18 0.71 -9.48 -10.14
N THR A 19 0.85 -10.64 -9.51
CA THR A 19 0.75 -11.96 -10.16
C THR A 19 -0.67 -12.24 -10.65
N ARG A 20 -1.69 -11.95 -9.83
CA ARG A 20 -3.10 -12.17 -10.19
C ARG A 20 -3.63 -11.19 -11.22
N TYR A 21 -3.14 -9.95 -11.20
CA TYR A 21 -3.61 -8.87 -12.05
C TYR A 21 -2.46 -8.17 -12.79
N PRO A 22 -1.81 -8.84 -13.75
CA PRO A 22 -0.65 -8.26 -14.46
C PRO A 22 -0.97 -6.96 -15.21
N TRP A 23 -2.22 -6.77 -15.62
CA TRP A 23 -2.68 -5.54 -16.27
C TRP A 23 -2.76 -4.33 -15.34
N LEU A 24 -2.47 -4.45 -14.04
CA LEU A 24 -2.25 -3.30 -13.16
C LEU A 24 -0.80 -2.82 -13.20
N ILE A 25 0.12 -3.66 -13.65
CA ILE A 25 1.53 -3.30 -13.75
C ILE A 25 1.71 -2.34 -14.92
N ARG A 26 2.33 -1.20 -14.67
CA ARG A 26 2.60 -0.15 -15.66
C ARG A 26 4.09 0.04 -15.94
N SER A 27 4.95 -0.55 -15.11
CA SER A 27 6.40 -0.56 -15.29
C SER A 27 6.86 -1.79 -16.07
N ASN A 28 8.04 -1.70 -16.69
CA ASN A 28 8.70 -2.87 -17.27
C ASN A 28 9.13 -3.85 -16.16
N THR A 29 8.49 -5.01 -16.09
CA THR A 29 8.75 -6.07 -15.09
C THR A 29 10.07 -6.81 -15.31
N ALA A 30 10.72 -6.64 -16.46
CA ALA A 30 11.99 -7.32 -16.78
C ALA A 30 13.16 -6.86 -15.90
N LYS A 31 13.05 -5.70 -15.23
CA LYS A 31 14.08 -5.19 -14.32
C LYS A 31 13.79 -5.64 -12.89
N ALA A 32 14.76 -6.28 -12.24
CA ALA A 32 14.69 -6.57 -10.82
C ALA A 32 14.53 -5.26 -10.03
N SER A 33 13.41 -5.14 -9.32
CA SER A 33 13.06 -3.94 -8.56
C SER A 33 13.45 -4.08 -7.09
N SER A 34 13.86 -3.01 -6.43
CA SER A 34 14.11 -3.04 -4.98
C SER A 34 12.81 -2.91 -4.16
N SER A 35 11.77 -2.31 -4.73
CA SER A 35 10.47 -2.11 -4.08
C SER A 35 9.36 -1.96 -5.12
N TRP A 36 8.12 -1.97 -4.66
CA TRP A 36 6.94 -1.81 -5.50
C TRP A 36 6.13 -0.62 -5.05
N GLU A 37 5.88 0.33 -5.94
CA GLU A 37 4.99 1.46 -5.70
C GLU A 37 3.59 1.14 -6.25
N VAL A 38 2.58 1.24 -5.39
CA VAL A 38 1.18 1.05 -5.75
C VAL A 38 0.45 2.37 -5.62
N SER A 39 -0.28 2.74 -6.68
CA SER A 39 -1.14 3.92 -6.72
C SER A 39 -2.57 3.53 -6.36
N PHE A 40 -3.21 4.30 -5.49
CA PHE A 40 -4.55 4.02 -4.99
C PHE A 40 -5.54 5.14 -5.31
N SER A 41 -6.82 4.76 -5.44
CA SER A 41 -7.95 5.69 -5.38
C SER A 41 -8.14 6.25 -3.97
N GLU A 42 -9.06 7.20 -3.79
CA GLU A 42 -9.43 7.69 -2.46
C GLU A 42 -9.86 6.54 -1.55
N THR A 43 -10.65 5.58 -2.04
CA THR A 43 -11.21 4.48 -1.26
C THR A 43 -10.27 3.28 -1.05
N GLY A 44 -9.04 3.34 -1.56
CA GLY A 44 -8.06 2.26 -1.45
C GLY A 44 -8.09 1.22 -2.58
N MET A 45 -8.75 1.51 -3.69
CA MET A 45 -8.69 0.64 -4.88
C MET A 45 -7.33 0.80 -5.58
N PRO A 46 -6.60 -0.30 -5.87
CA PRO A 46 -5.36 -0.20 -6.61
C PRO A 46 -5.63 0.21 -8.07
N LEU A 47 -4.91 1.22 -8.53
CA LEU A 47 -5.03 1.78 -9.88
C LEU A 47 -3.88 1.36 -10.79
N ALA A 48 -2.66 1.28 -10.23
CA ALA A 48 -1.46 0.91 -10.95
C ALA A 48 -0.35 0.46 -10.01
N ILE A 49 0.52 -0.42 -10.50
CA ILE A 49 1.70 -0.94 -9.81
C ILE A 49 2.93 -0.61 -10.65
N PHE A 50 3.97 -0.09 -9.98
CA PHE A 50 5.24 0.31 -10.57
C PHE A 50 6.39 -0.34 -9.81
N ALA A 51 7.36 -0.87 -10.55
CA ALA A 51 8.69 -1.18 -10.03
C ALA A 51 9.40 0.12 -9.65
N SER A 52 9.99 0.15 -8.45
CA SER A 52 10.77 1.26 -7.92
C SER A 52 12.15 0.79 -7.44
N ASP A 53 13.19 1.54 -7.81
CA ASP A 53 14.56 1.33 -7.33
C ASP A 53 14.77 1.84 -5.89
N ARG A 54 13.77 2.55 -5.32
CA ARG A 54 13.80 2.99 -3.92
C ARG A 54 13.85 1.76 -3.02
N ARG A 55 14.80 1.69 -2.09
CA ARG A 55 14.79 0.68 -1.03
C ARG A 55 13.97 1.18 0.16
N VAL A 56 12.91 0.46 0.49
CA VAL A 56 12.18 0.65 1.76
C VAL A 56 12.21 -0.65 2.55
N THR A 57 12.27 -0.55 3.88
CA THR A 57 12.17 -1.72 4.78
C THR A 57 10.75 -1.92 5.28
N GLN A 58 9.92 -0.88 5.24
CA GLN A 58 8.51 -0.90 5.65
C GLN A 58 7.65 -0.14 4.64
N PRO A 59 6.34 -0.48 4.53
CA PRO A 59 5.45 0.24 3.65
C PRO A 59 5.38 1.73 3.99
N THR A 60 5.69 2.57 3.01
CA THR A 60 5.85 4.01 3.18
C THR A 60 5.00 4.76 2.16
N ILE A 61 4.26 5.77 2.61
CA ILE A 61 3.49 6.65 1.74
C ILE A 61 4.47 7.57 1.00
N THR A 62 4.48 7.50 -0.33
CA THR A 62 5.37 8.33 -1.17
C THR A 62 4.68 9.56 -1.74
N MET A 63 3.35 9.52 -1.83
CA MET A 63 2.55 10.65 -2.26
C MET A 63 1.17 10.55 -1.62
N VAL A 64 0.63 11.69 -1.22
CA VAL A 64 -0.78 11.86 -0.88
C VAL A 64 -1.26 13.19 -1.48
N ARG A 65 -2.48 13.20 -2.01
CA ARG A 65 -3.10 14.41 -2.51
C ARG A 65 -3.47 15.31 -1.32
N PRO A 66 -3.17 16.62 -1.39
CA PRO A 66 -3.61 17.57 -0.37
C PRO A 66 -5.11 17.48 -0.11
N SER A 67 -5.49 17.53 1.17
CA SER A 67 -6.89 17.53 1.60
C SER A 67 -7.09 18.51 2.75
N ASP A 68 -8.14 19.32 2.66
CA ASP A 68 -8.53 20.28 3.72
C ASP A 68 -9.25 19.58 4.90
N ILE A 69 -9.69 18.34 4.68
CA ILE A 69 -10.25 17.47 5.72
C ILE A 69 -9.29 16.31 6.03
N PRO A 70 -9.34 15.75 7.26
CA PRO A 70 -8.50 14.61 7.62
C PRO A 70 -8.67 13.43 6.65
N HIS A 71 -7.55 12.85 6.22
CA HIS A 71 -7.54 11.81 5.17
C HIS A 71 -8.40 10.60 5.52
N ARG A 72 -8.54 10.28 6.82
CA ARG A 72 -9.40 9.19 7.33
C ARG A 72 -10.81 9.20 6.76
N TYR A 73 -11.38 10.38 6.50
CA TYR A 73 -12.75 10.52 6.02
C TYR A 73 -12.87 10.23 4.52
N LYS A 74 -11.81 10.49 3.73
CA LYS A 74 -11.79 10.20 2.29
C LYS A 74 -11.35 8.77 2.02
N THR A 75 -10.47 8.23 2.87
CA THR A 75 -9.86 6.92 2.67
C THR A 75 -10.46 5.80 3.49
N ARG A 76 -11.70 5.96 3.98
CA ARG A 76 -12.38 4.93 4.80
C ARG A 76 -11.53 4.42 5.97
N GLY A 77 -10.73 5.32 6.57
CA GLY A 77 -9.82 4.97 7.67
C GLY A 77 -8.47 4.36 7.27
N LEU A 78 -8.16 4.13 5.99
CA LEU A 78 -6.87 3.55 5.56
C LEU A 78 -5.65 4.45 5.84
N LEU A 79 -5.85 5.78 5.79
CA LEU A 79 -4.85 6.79 6.10
C LEU A 79 -5.30 7.62 7.31
N SER A 80 -4.34 8.04 8.12
CA SER A 80 -4.46 9.10 9.11
C SER A 80 -3.65 10.33 8.67
N GLY A 81 -3.84 11.48 9.33
CA GLY A 81 -3.19 12.75 8.97
C GLY A 81 -4.09 13.68 8.14
N GLU A 82 -3.52 14.79 7.72
CA GLU A 82 -4.20 15.90 7.04
C GLU A 82 -3.25 16.67 6.10
N GLY A 83 -3.83 17.46 5.19
CA GLY A 83 -3.05 18.27 4.25
C GLY A 83 -2.19 17.40 3.34
N LYS A 84 -0.87 17.60 3.40
CA LYS A 84 0.14 16.87 2.59
C LYS A 84 0.80 15.73 3.35
N GLN A 85 0.39 15.48 4.60
CA GLN A 85 1.02 14.49 5.47
C GLN A 85 0.02 13.40 5.81
N ALA A 86 0.42 12.16 5.56
CA ALA A 86 -0.39 11.00 5.87
C ALA A 86 0.46 9.87 6.47
N SER A 87 -0.18 9.07 7.30
CA SER A 87 0.38 7.84 7.87
C SER A 87 -0.57 6.68 7.61
N LEU A 88 -0.03 5.47 7.44
CA LEU A 88 -0.84 4.27 7.29
C LEU A 88 -1.49 3.90 8.63
N SER A 89 -2.80 3.74 8.63
CA SER A 89 -3.52 3.15 9.77
C SER A 89 -3.29 1.64 9.84
N THR A 90 -3.82 1.00 10.89
CA THR A 90 -3.86 -0.46 11.01
C THR A 90 -4.58 -1.10 9.82
N ASP A 91 -5.74 -0.57 9.42
CA ASP A 91 -6.50 -1.07 8.27
C ASP A 91 -5.75 -0.87 6.96
N GLY A 92 -5.06 0.26 6.82
CA GLY A 92 -4.16 0.52 5.71
C GLY A 92 -3.08 -0.55 5.59
N LYS A 93 -2.42 -0.90 6.71
CA LYS A 93 -1.41 -1.97 6.74
C LYS A 93 -2.02 -3.34 6.41
N ASN A 94 -3.22 -3.64 6.91
CA ASN A 94 -3.91 -4.89 6.61
C ASN A 94 -4.25 -5.02 5.11
N LEU A 95 -4.66 -3.94 4.46
CA LEU A 95 -4.87 -3.93 3.01
C LEU A 95 -3.57 -4.23 2.25
N LEU A 96 -2.45 -3.63 2.65
CA LEU A 96 -1.14 -3.87 2.03
C LEU A 96 -0.65 -5.32 2.25
N ASN A 97 -0.90 -5.87 3.43
CA ASN A 97 -0.65 -7.28 3.74
C ASN A 97 -1.47 -8.21 2.84
N LEU A 98 -2.76 -7.91 2.65
CA LEU A 98 -3.62 -8.64 1.73
C LEU A 98 -3.10 -8.60 0.28
N MET A 99 -2.69 -7.43 -0.21
CA MET A 99 -2.18 -7.28 -1.58
C MET A 99 -0.82 -7.94 -1.81
N SER A 100 0.05 -7.93 -0.80
CA SER A 100 1.35 -8.60 -0.87
C SER A 100 1.27 -10.09 -0.59
N GLY A 101 0.14 -10.60 -0.09
CA GLY A 101 -0.01 -11.98 0.38
C GLY A 101 0.70 -12.25 1.71
N ASN A 102 1.20 -11.22 2.38
CA ASN A 102 1.89 -11.32 3.67
C ASN A 102 0.89 -11.23 4.81
N PHE A 103 0.24 -12.35 5.12
CA PHE A 103 -0.74 -12.41 6.20
C PHE A 103 -0.04 -12.49 7.56
N PRO A 104 -0.29 -11.55 8.48
CA PRO A 104 0.25 -11.66 9.83
C PRO A 104 -0.33 -12.92 10.50
N SER A 105 0.52 -13.68 11.19
CA SER A 105 0.05 -14.80 12.01
C SER A 105 -0.94 -14.28 13.05
N ALA A 106 -1.99 -15.05 13.31
CA ALA A 106 -2.88 -14.76 14.43
C ALA A 106 -2.04 -14.66 15.71
N ALA A 107 -2.31 -13.65 16.53
CA ALA A 107 -1.72 -13.60 17.87
C ALA A 107 -2.09 -14.89 18.60
N PRO A 108 -1.16 -15.51 19.35
CA PRO A 108 -1.50 -16.69 20.13
C PRO A 108 -2.67 -16.34 21.05
N ALA A 109 -3.75 -17.13 20.96
CA ALA A 109 -4.90 -16.94 21.82
C ALA A 109 -4.42 -17.04 23.27
N ASP A 110 -4.64 -15.97 24.05
CA ASP A 110 -4.35 -15.93 25.47
C ASP A 110 -5.07 -17.11 26.13
N LYS A 111 -4.32 -18.15 26.49
CA LYS A 111 -4.85 -19.25 27.29
C LYS A 111 -5.07 -18.67 28.67
N LYS A 112 -6.30 -18.23 28.97
CA LYS A 112 -6.74 -17.96 30.33
C LYS A 112 -6.46 -19.23 31.16
N GLN A 113 -5.48 -19.15 32.05
CA GLN A 113 -5.28 -20.09 33.16
C GLN A 113 -6.36 -19.89 34.21
#